data_AF-A0A3S0DZU5-F1
#
_entry.id   AF-A0A3S0DZU5-F1
#
_cell.length_a   1.000
_cell.length_b   1.000
_cell.length_c   1.000
_cell.angle_alpha   90.00
_cell.angle_beta   90.00
_cell.angle_gamma   90.00
#
_symmetry.space_group_name_H-M   'P 1'
#
loop_
_entity.id
_entity.type
_entity.pdbx_description
1 polymer ?
#
loop_
_entity_poly.entity_id
_entity_poly.type
_entity_poly.pdbx_seq_one_letter_code
_entity_poly.pdbx_strand_id
1 'polypeptide(L)'
;MKKLSFAILSLISGATLAMNTANLSKQTFTCNGVRIETSTVESNLTDYCNNVVIKDETQIISGQNAMRLRGSDQIDEDDVKPTTINLRTVKFTADGGVKMECYYKNSTLQKCKYNPEEKTNNKPQSSQ
;
A
#
# COMPACT_ATOMS: atom_id res chain seq x y z
N MET A 1 47.58 -33.19 5.96
CA MET A 1 46.16 -32.89 5.67
C MET A 1 45.63 -31.96 6.77
N LYS A 2 45.48 -30.66 6.48
CA LYS A 2 45.00 -29.68 7.46
C LYS A 2 43.77 -29.00 6.84
N LYS A 3 42.62 -29.28 7.46
CA LYS A 3 41.29 -28.88 7.00
C LYS A 3 41.14 -27.37 7.23
N LEU A 4 40.92 -26.61 6.17
CA LEU A 4 40.46 -25.22 6.27
C LEU A 4 39.28 -25.08 5.31
N SER A 5 38.07 -25.16 5.85
CA SER A 5 36.86 -24.80 5.12
C SER A 5 36.20 -23.69 5.92
N PHE A 6 36.54 -22.45 5.59
CA PHE A 6 35.80 -21.27 5.99
C PHE A 6 34.47 -21.27 5.23
N ALA A 7 33.38 -21.60 5.92
CA ALA A 7 32.04 -21.43 5.39
C ALA A 7 31.67 -19.93 5.48
N ILE A 8 31.63 -19.27 4.34
CA ILE A 8 31.20 -17.87 4.21
C ILE A 8 29.67 -17.86 4.39
N LEU A 9 29.20 -17.30 5.51
CA LEU A 9 27.80 -16.97 5.74
C LEU A 9 27.48 -15.70 4.92
N SER A 10 27.06 -15.87 3.67
CA SER A 10 26.52 -14.76 2.88
C SER A 10 25.15 -14.38 3.45
N LEU A 11 25.14 -13.32 4.26
CA LEU A 11 23.94 -12.64 4.72
C LEU A 11 23.18 -12.11 3.51
N ILE A 12 22.03 -12.72 3.21
CA ILE A 12 21.10 -12.23 2.19
C ILE A 12 20.40 -11.01 2.80
N SER A 13 21.00 -9.83 2.64
CA SER A 13 20.34 -8.57 2.97
C SER A 13 19.22 -8.33 1.96
N GLY A 14 17.99 -8.75 2.29
CA GLY A 14 16.81 -8.39 1.52
C GLY A 14 16.58 -6.88 1.62
N ALA A 15 16.73 -6.15 0.52
CA ALA A 15 16.45 -4.72 0.47
C ALA A 15 14.93 -4.50 0.64
N THR A 16 14.53 -3.88 1.76
CA THR A 16 13.17 -3.36 1.91
C THR A 16 13.09 -2.01 1.19
N LEU A 17 12.66 -2.01 -0.08
CA LEU A 17 12.44 -0.77 -0.82
C LEU A 17 11.17 -0.07 -0.30
N ALA A 18 11.32 1.20 0.08
CA ALA A 18 10.19 2.05 0.46
C ALA A 18 9.38 2.44 -0.79
N MET A 19 8.07 2.24 -0.77
CA MET A 19 7.20 2.69 -1.85
C MET A 19 7.12 4.23 -1.91
N ASN A 20 7.15 4.78 -3.11
CA ASN A 20 6.99 6.20 -3.37
C ASN A 20 5.52 6.59 -3.43
N THR A 21 5.16 7.79 -2.99
CA THR A 21 3.81 8.34 -3.19
C THR A 21 3.65 8.81 -4.63
N ALA A 22 2.62 8.31 -5.31
CA ALA A 22 2.27 8.73 -6.66
C ALA A 22 1.66 10.14 -6.63
N ASN A 23 2.15 11.02 -7.50
CA ASN A 23 1.49 12.30 -7.78
C ASN A 23 0.70 12.15 -9.09
N LEU A 24 -0.59 11.79 -9.01
CA LEU A 24 -1.44 11.52 -10.17
C LEU A 24 -1.71 12.75 -11.06
N SER A 25 -1.39 13.96 -10.58
CA SER A 25 -1.47 15.19 -11.38
C SER A 25 -0.23 15.42 -12.25
N LYS A 26 0.93 14.86 -11.85
CA LYS A 26 2.21 15.03 -12.57
C LYS A 26 2.69 13.76 -13.26
N GLN A 27 2.32 12.61 -12.74
CA GLN A 27 2.74 11.29 -13.21
C GLN A 27 1.55 10.57 -13.81
N THR A 28 1.77 9.95 -14.96
CA THR A 28 0.75 9.17 -15.67
C THR A 28 0.98 7.71 -15.38
N PHE A 29 0.04 7.10 -14.68
CA PHE A 29 -0.07 5.65 -14.54
C PHE A 29 -1.28 5.20 -15.31
N THR A 30 -1.16 4.10 -16.06
CA THR A 30 -2.26 3.54 -16.84
C THR A 30 -2.47 2.08 -16.48
N CYS A 31 -3.70 1.60 -16.65
CA CYS A 31 -4.04 0.19 -16.66
C CYS A 31 -4.78 -0.10 -17.96
N ASN A 32 -4.24 -0.98 -18.79
CA ASN A 32 -4.77 -1.27 -20.12
C ASN A 32 -5.01 0.00 -20.96
N GLY A 33 -4.12 0.99 -20.84
CA GLY A 33 -4.24 2.29 -21.50
C GLY A 33 -5.21 3.29 -20.85
N VAL A 34 -5.96 2.89 -19.83
CA VAL A 34 -6.84 3.80 -19.05
C VAL A 34 -6.04 4.49 -17.96
N ARG A 35 -6.08 5.83 -17.92
CA ARG A 35 -5.33 6.62 -16.94
C ARG A 35 -5.92 6.52 -15.54
N ILE A 36 -5.05 6.35 -14.56
CA ILE A 36 -5.39 6.40 -13.14
C ILE A 36 -5.35 7.84 -12.67
N GLU A 37 -6.46 8.31 -12.11
CA GLU A 37 -6.69 9.67 -11.64
C GLU A 37 -7.20 9.66 -10.21
N THR A 38 -7.25 10.83 -9.57
CA THR A 38 -7.83 10.98 -8.22
C THR A 38 -9.31 10.63 -8.17
N SER A 39 -9.99 10.63 -9.32
CA SER A 39 -11.40 10.25 -9.50
C SER A 39 -11.58 8.76 -9.80
N THR A 40 -10.50 7.97 -9.94
CA THR A 40 -10.61 6.55 -10.28
C THR A 40 -11.29 5.77 -9.17
N VAL A 41 -12.47 5.25 -9.46
CA VAL A 41 -13.21 4.35 -8.60
C VAL A 41 -12.54 2.98 -8.54
N GLU A 42 -12.71 2.31 -7.41
CA GLU A 42 -12.15 0.99 -7.12
C GLU A 42 -12.54 -0.11 -8.13
N SER A 43 -13.76 -0.06 -8.67
CA SER A 43 -14.21 -0.99 -9.70
C SER A 43 -13.35 -0.90 -10.95
N ASN A 44 -12.99 0.32 -11.36
CA ASN A 44 -12.16 0.55 -12.55
C ASN A 44 -10.76 -0.05 -12.38
N LEU A 45 -10.20 -0.08 -11.16
CA LEU A 45 -8.92 -0.75 -10.92
C LEU A 45 -9.06 -2.26 -11.07
N THR A 46 -10.19 -2.83 -10.62
CA THR A 46 -10.48 -4.26 -10.73
C THR A 46 -10.71 -4.68 -12.18
N ASP A 47 -11.33 -3.82 -12.97
CA ASP A 47 -11.69 -4.10 -14.36
C ASP A 47 -10.52 -3.91 -15.34
N TYR A 48 -9.65 -2.92 -15.09
CA TYR A 48 -8.60 -2.54 -16.05
C TYR A 48 -7.19 -2.97 -15.65
N CYS A 49 -6.91 -3.20 -14.36
CA CYS A 49 -5.56 -3.51 -13.89
C CYS A 49 -5.35 -5.01 -13.67
N ASN A 50 -4.09 -5.44 -13.71
CA ASN A 50 -3.72 -6.83 -13.45
C ASN A 50 -3.37 -7.05 -11.96
N ASN A 51 -3.47 -8.31 -11.50
CA ASN A 51 -3.09 -8.73 -10.14
C ASN A 51 -3.75 -7.91 -9.02
N VAL A 52 -5.04 -7.60 -9.18
CA VAL A 52 -5.78 -6.76 -8.25
C VAL A 52 -6.06 -7.53 -6.97
N VAL A 53 -5.63 -6.96 -5.84
CA VAL A 53 -5.88 -7.47 -4.49
C VAL A 53 -6.52 -6.36 -3.67
N ILE A 54 -7.74 -6.59 -3.20
CA ILE A 54 -8.50 -5.66 -2.38
C ILE A 54 -8.41 -6.09 -0.92
N LYS A 55 -8.09 -5.14 -0.05
CA LYS A 55 -8.09 -5.31 1.40
C LYS A 55 -9.03 -4.30 2.03
N ASP A 56 -10.06 -4.80 2.70
CA ASP A 56 -11.06 -3.99 3.38
C ASP A 56 -10.78 -3.89 4.88
N GLU A 57 -10.81 -2.67 5.39
CA GLU A 57 -10.60 -2.36 6.80
C GLU A 57 -11.67 -1.37 7.26
N THR A 58 -12.62 -1.81 8.07
CA THR A 58 -13.57 -0.91 8.73
C THR A 58 -13.00 -0.51 10.08
N GLN A 59 -12.78 0.78 10.29
CA GLN A 59 -12.41 1.33 11.59
C GLN A 59 -13.61 2.06 12.20
N ILE A 60 -14.04 1.61 13.37
CA ILE A 60 -15.04 2.31 14.16
C ILE A 60 -14.29 3.23 15.11
N ILE A 61 -14.26 4.53 14.80
CA ILE A 61 -13.70 5.52 15.71
C ILE A 61 -14.85 5.97 16.62
N SER A 62 -14.97 5.29 17.76
CA SER A 62 -15.75 5.82 18.89
C SER A 62 -14.92 6.91 19.54
N GLY A 63 -15.45 8.11 19.64
CA GLY A 63 -14.80 9.21 20.35
C GLY A 63 -14.82 8.94 21.85
N GLN A 64 -13.87 8.15 22.35
CA GLN A 64 -13.64 7.97 23.77
C GLN A 64 -12.13 7.86 23.99
N ASN A 65 -11.59 8.87 24.69
CA ASN A 65 -10.40 8.69 25.51
C ASN A 65 -10.46 7.29 26.15
N ALA A 66 -9.36 6.55 26.02
CA ALA A 66 -9.11 5.24 26.63
C ALA A 66 -9.91 5.04 27.92
N MET A 67 -11.06 4.38 27.83
CA MET A 67 -11.91 4.22 29.00
C MET A 67 -11.23 3.21 29.94
N ARG A 68 -11.29 3.55 31.23
CA ARG A 68 -11.12 2.73 32.42
C ARG A 68 -9.73 2.71 33.04
N LEU A 69 -9.44 3.74 33.84
CA LEU A 69 -9.00 3.50 35.22
C LEU A 69 -9.58 4.57 36.16
N ARG A 70 -10.51 4.11 37.02
CA ARG A 70 -10.94 4.64 38.33
C ARG A 70 -12.06 5.68 38.38
N GLY A 71 -13.20 5.20 38.88
CA GLY A 71 -13.77 5.71 40.13
C GLY A 71 -14.70 6.91 40.02
N SER A 72 -15.99 6.59 40.10
CA SER A 72 -17.08 7.43 40.57
C SER A 72 -17.57 8.55 39.66
N ASP A 73 -18.91 8.61 39.63
CA ASP A 73 -19.81 9.60 39.07
C ASP A 73 -20.17 9.44 37.58
N GLN A 74 -21.46 9.16 37.37
CA GLN A 74 -22.10 9.12 36.05
C GLN A 74 -22.06 10.54 35.48
N ILE A 75 -21.51 10.67 34.28
CA ILE A 75 -21.62 11.89 33.47
C ILE A 75 -22.27 11.46 32.17
N ASP A 76 -23.30 12.21 31.78
CA ASP A 76 -24.25 11.95 30.71
C ASP A 76 -23.64 11.31 29.47
N GLU A 77 -24.38 10.37 28.88
CA GLU A 77 -24.10 9.73 27.60
C GLU A 77 -23.89 10.81 26.53
N ASP A 78 -22.63 11.16 26.29
CA ASP A 78 -22.24 11.94 25.13
C ASP A 78 -22.55 11.05 23.91
N ASP A 79 -23.67 11.34 23.27
CA ASP A 79 -24.27 10.66 22.11
C ASP A 79 -23.40 10.88 20.85
N VAL A 80 -22.10 10.63 20.99
CA VAL A 80 -21.12 10.69 19.91
C VAL A 80 -21.34 9.45 19.08
N LYS A 81 -22.27 9.54 18.13
CA LYS A 81 -22.48 8.52 17.09
C LYS A 81 -21.10 8.07 16.58
N PRO A 82 -20.75 6.77 16.70
CA PRO A 82 -19.43 6.31 16.31
C PRO A 82 -19.19 6.63 14.85
N THR A 83 -18.08 7.30 14.55
CA THR A 83 -17.72 7.60 13.16
C THR A 83 -17.14 6.34 12.56
N THR A 84 -17.91 5.68 11.70
CA THR A 84 -17.44 4.52 10.94
C THR A 84 -16.65 5.01 9.74
N ILE A 85 -15.36 4.69 9.71
CA ILE A 85 -14.48 4.98 8.58
C ILE A 85 -14.23 3.68 7.82
N ASN A 86 -14.66 3.63 6.57
CA ASN A 86 -14.34 2.53 5.68
C ASN A 86 -13.04 2.83 4.96
N LEU A 87 -11.99 2.09 5.28
CA LEU A 87 -10.71 2.13 4.60
C LEU A 87 -10.62 0.93 3.68
N ARG A 88 -10.15 1.16 2.46
CA ARG A 88 -9.91 0.10 1.50
C ARG A 88 -8.58 0.32 0.82
N THR A 89 -7.80 -0.73 0.71
CA THR A 89 -6.52 -0.72 0.01
C THR A 89 -6.62 -1.63 -1.20
N VAL A 90 -6.35 -1.08 -2.38
CA VAL A 90 -6.32 -1.80 -3.64
C VAL A 90 -4.88 -1.87 -4.13
N LYS A 91 -4.31 -3.07 -4.13
CA LYS A 91 -2.99 -3.36 -4.71
C LYS A 91 -3.17 -3.90 -6.10
N PHE A 92 -2.38 -3.44 -7.06
CA PHE A 92 -2.48 -3.88 -8.45
C PHE A 92 -1.16 -3.65 -9.18
N THR A 93 -1.06 -4.18 -10.39
CA THR A 93 0.04 -3.94 -11.33
C THR A 93 -0.47 -3.06 -12.46
N ALA A 94 0.07 -1.85 -12.56
CA ALA A 94 -0.17 -0.93 -13.65
C ALA A 94 0.64 -1.33 -14.91
N ASP A 95 0.33 -0.69 -16.03
CA ASP A 95 1.05 -0.87 -17.28
C ASP A 95 2.56 -0.58 -17.08
N GLY A 96 3.39 -1.36 -17.75
CA GLY A 96 4.85 -1.29 -17.56
C GLY A 96 5.36 -1.99 -16.30
N GLY A 97 4.55 -2.84 -15.67
CA GLY A 97 4.96 -3.70 -14.54
C GLY A 97 4.94 -3.00 -13.17
N VAL A 98 4.55 -1.73 -13.12
CA VAL A 98 4.64 -0.92 -11.89
C VAL A 98 3.63 -1.42 -10.85
N LYS A 99 4.13 -1.93 -9.73
CA LYS A 99 3.29 -2.33 -8.59
C LYS A 99 2.79 -1.09 -7.85
N MET A 100 1.49 -0.95 -7.76
CA MET A 100 0.82 0.18 -7.13
C MET A 100 -0.08 -0.27 -5.97
N GLU A 101 -0.25 0.62 -5.01
CA GLU A 101 -1.12 0.45 -3.84
C GLU A 101 -1.90 1.75 -3.61
N CYS A 102 -3.21 1.71 -3.89
CA CYS A 102 -4.11 2.84 -3.73
C CYS A 102 -4.97 2.68 -2.48
N TYR A 103 -5.20 3.77 -1.76
CA TYR A 103 -5.93 3.80 -0.50
C TYR A 103 -7.18 4.66 -0.66
N TYR A 104 -8.32 4.05 -0.37
CA TYR A 104 -9.64 4.63 -0.40
C TYR A 104 -10.13 4.87 1.02
N LYS A 105 -10.79 6.01 1.22
CA LYS A 105 -11.51 6.34 2.46
C LYS A 105 -12.93 6.69 2.05
N ASN A 106 -13.91 5.93 2.56
CA ASN A 106 -15.32 6.08 2.21
C ASN A 106 -15.54 6.10 0.68
N SER A 107 -14.92 5.16 -0.04
CA SER A 107 -14.93 5.05 -1.51
C SER A 107 -14.27 6.20 -2.30
N THR A 108 -13.66 7.18 -1.63
CA THR A 108 -12.88 8.24 -2.28
C THR A 108 -11.39 7.93 -2.23
N LEU A 109 -10.71 7.97 -3.37
CA LEU A 109 -9.28 7.75 -3.47
C LEU A 109 -8.51 8.87 -2.74
N GLN A 110 -7.69 8.50 -1.76
CA GLN A 110 -6.93 9.45 -0.94
C GLN A 110 -5.48 9.56 -1.41
N LYS A 111 -4.85 8.42 -1.67
CA LYS A 111 -3.45 8.36 -2.08
C LYS A 111 -3.18 7.08 -2.83
N CYS A 112 -2.23 7.13 -3.75
CA CYS A 112 -1.62 5.95 -4.33
C CYS A 112 -0.13 5.96 -4.04
N LYS A 113 0.42 4.78 -3.81
CA LYS A 113 1.85 4.53 -3.73
C LYS A 113 2.25 3.61 -4.86
N TYR A 114 3.50 3.67 -5.27
CA TYR A 114 4.05 2.78 -6.27
C TYR A 114 5.46 2.41 -5.89
N ASN A 115 5.86 1.20 -6.28
CA ASN A 115 7.26 0.83 -6.28
C ASN A 115 7.77 1.04 -7.71
N PRO A 116 8.72 1.96 -7.96
CA PRO A 116 9.39 1.98 -9.25
C PRO A 116 10.05 0.60 -9.40
N GLU A 117 9.65 -0.19 -10.39
CA GLU A 117 10.44 -1.38 -10.70
C GLU A 117 11.86 -0.92 -11.03
N GLU A 118 12.86 -1.57 -10.43
CA GLU A 118 14.20 -1.49 -10.95
C GLU A 118 14.08 -1.87 -12.43
N LYS A 119 14.36 -0.92 -13.32
CA LYS A 119 14.70 -1.28 -14.69
C LYS A 119 15.82 -2.30 -14.54
N THR A 120 15.52 -3.58 -14.77
CA THR A 120 16.55 -4.57 -14.97
C THR A 120 17.25 -4.14 -16.26
N ASN A 121 18.26 -3.28 -16.12
CA ASN A 121 19.26 -3.11 -17.14
C ASN A 121 19.94 -4.47 -17.21
N ASN A 122 19.38 -5.36 -18.04
CA ASN A 122 20.08 -6.51 -18.58
C ASN A 122 21.25 -5.93 -19.39
N LYS A 123 22.31 -5.51 -18.72
CA LYS A 123 23.61 -5.33 -19.34
C LYS A 123 24.15 -6.75 -19.50
N PRO A 124 24.42 -7.22 -20.73
CA PRO A 124 24.92 -8.58 -20.94
C PRO A 124 26.23 -8.75 -20.16
N GLN A 125 26.29 -9.91 -19.50
CA GLN A 125 27.46 -10.51 -18.88
C GLN A 125 28.67 -10.38 -19.83
N SER A 126 29.68 -9.60 -19.44
CA SER A 126 31.01 -9.66 -20.06
C SER A 126 31.93 -10.34 -19.06
N SER A 127 32.11 -11.63 -19.28
CA SER A 127 33.19 -12.44 -18.71
C SER A 127 34.48 -12.07 -19.45
N GLN A 128 35.47 -11.51 -18.75
CA GLN A 128 36.89 -11.66 -19.07
C GLN A 128 37.68 -11.73 -17.77
#